data_AF-A0A2X2BPX3-F1
#
_entry.id   AF-A0A2X2BPX3-F1
#
_cell.length_a   1.000
_cell.length_b   1.000
_cell.length_c   1.000
_cell.angle_alpha   90.00
_cell.angle_beta   90.00
_cell.angle_gamma   90.00
#
_symmetry.space_group_name_H-M   'P 1'
#
loop_
_entity.id
_entity.type
_entity.pdbx_description
1 polymer ?
#
loop_
_entity_poly.entity_id
_entity_poly.type
_entity_poly.pdbx_seq_one_letter_code
_entity_poly.pdbx_strand_id
1 'polypeptide(L)'
;MAWEDPIVTVSKLAPYTYSTHFKDHIVTHDDETLVITGMPLGEGSIDIDECFRLLVEHSPVTRINLENCFPYTSHFARDKGTGGVFELSGSFEVKSPPFDTQLINPLEYYYPAKISPVALKTLMDAQERCVQVSVNKLKELRKKYCY
;
A
#
# COMPACT_ATOMS: atom_id res chain seq x y z
N MET A 1 -6.15 3.51 -7.27
CA MET A 1 -6.70 2.14 -7.04
C MET A 1 -7.96 1.93 -7.89
N ALA A 2 -8.24 0.69 -8.32
CA ALA A 2 -9.29 0.36 -9.30
C ALA A 2 -10.49 -0.42 -8.71
N TRP A 3 -10.64 -0.46 -7.38
CA TRP A 3 -11.72 -1.21 -6.69
C TRP A 3 -11.66 -2.73 -6.92
N GLU A 4 -10.47 -3.27 -7.11
CA GLU A 4 -10.23 -4.71 -7.26
C GLU A 4 -9.67 -5.26 -5.95
N ASP A 5 -10.21 -6.38 -5.49
CA ASP A 5 -9.66 -7.09 -4.33
C ASP A 5 -8.25 -7.63 -4.65
N PRO A 6 -7.22 -7.32 -3.82
CA PRO A 6 -5.85 -7.74 -4.09
C PRO A 6 -5.68 -9.25 -4.18
N ILE A 7 -6.32 -10.05 -3.31
CA ILE A 7 -6.21 -11.51 -3.31
C ILE A 7 -6.82 -12.07 -4.60
N VAL A 8 -8.02 -11.61 -4.97
CA VAL A 8 -8.70 -12.04 -6.21
C VAL A 8 -7.85 -11.69 -7.43
N THR A 9 -7.26 -10.50 -7.44
CA THR A 9 -6.41 -10.02 -8.54
C THR A 9 -5.15 -10.87 -8.67
N VAL A 10 -4.42 -11.09 -7.57
CA VAL A 10 -3.19 -11.89 -7.56
C VAL A 10 -3.49 -13.34 -7.96
N SER A 11 -4.53 -13.95 -7.39
CA SER A 11 -4.92 -15.34 -7.71
C SER A 11 -5.17 -15.55 -9.21
N LYS A 12 -5.82 -14.58 -9.88
CA LYS A 12 -6.12 -14.65 -11.33
C LYS A 12 -4.91 -14.36 -12.21
N LEU A 13 -4.06 -13.41 -11.80
CA LEU A 13 -3.01 -12.89 -12.67
C LEU A 13 -1.63 -13.53 -12.43
N ALA A 14 -1.39 -14.14 -11.26
CA ALA A 14 -0.10 -14.74 -10.91
C ALA A 14 0.50 -15.63 -12.02
N PRO A 15 -0.25 -16.55 -12.68
CA PRO A 15 0.30 -17.39 -13.75
C PRO A 15 0.86 -16.63 -14.95
N TYR A 16 0.41 -15.39 -15.16
CA TYR A 16 0.79 -14.54 -16.29
C TYR A 16 1.73 -13.39 -15.86
N THR A 17 2.11 -13.31 -14.59
CA THR A 17 2.93 -12.24 -14.04
C THR A 17 4.40 -12.44 -14.38
N TYR A 18 5.01 -11.49 -15.10
CA TYR A 18 6.45 -11.50 -15.41
C TYR A 18 7.30 -10.78 -14.35
N SER A 19 6.75 -9.72 -13.75
CA SER A 19 7.36 -8.95 -12.67
C SER A 19 6.27 -8.28 -11.86
N THR A 20 6.58 -7.88 -10.63
CA THR A 20 5.63 -7.16 -9.78
C THR A 20 6.32 -6.15 -8.89
N HIS A 21 5.63 -5.05 -8.66
CA HIS A 21 5.87 -4.16 -7.54
C HIS A 21 5.02 -4.64 -6.36
N PHE A 22 5.61 -4.69 -5.18
CA PHE A 22 4.96 -5.17 -3.97
C PHE A 22 4.91 -4.03 -2.96
N LYS A 23 3.69 -3.68 -2.55
CA LYS A 23 3.37 -2.52 -1.71
C LYS A 23 2.11 -2.80 -0.90
N ASP A 24 1.90 -1.97 0.11
CA ASP A 24 0.76 -2.07 1.02
C ASP A 24 0.16 -0.68 1.24
N HIS A 25 -1.16 -0.61 1.40
CA HIS A 25 -1.95 0.62 1.37
C HIS A 25 -3.08 0.56 2.40
N ILE A 26 -3.59 1.72 2.79
CA ILE A 26 -4.88 1.87 3.47
C ILE A 26 -5.80 2.78 2.67
N VAL A 27 -7.10 2.64 2.91
CA VAL A 27 -8.08 3.67 2.55
C VAL A 27 -8.23 4.59 3.77
N THR A 28 -8.21 5.90 3.54
CA THR A 28 -8.43 6.92 4.58
C THR A 28 -9.22 8.10 4.01
N HIS A 29 -9.50 9.08 4.84
CA HIS A 29 -10.14 10.33 4.45
C HIS A 29 -9.12 11.47 4.38
N ASP A 30 -9.19 12.23 3.29
CA ASP A 30 -8.72 13.60 3.19
C ASP A 30 -9.96 14.50 3.26
N ASP A 31 -10.21 15.07 4.43
CA ASP A 31 -11.49 15.68 4.80
C ASP A 31 -12.69 14.75 4.56
N GLU A 32 -13.54 15.04 3.58
CA GLU A 32 -14.71 14.22 3.21
C GLU A 32 -14.40 13.24 2.06
N THR A 33 -13.19 13.30 1.49
CA THR A 33 -12.81 12.54 0.29
C THR A 33 -12.10 11.24 0.67
N LEU A 34 -12.58 10.11 0.15
CA LEU A 34 -11.88 8.83 0.24
C LEU A 34 -10.62 8.83 -0.64
N VAL A 35 -9.49 8.51 -0.03
CA VAL A 35 -8.18 8.44 -0.68
C VAL A 35 -7.45 7.15 -0.30
N ILE A 36 -6.46 6.77 -1.12
CA ILE A 36 -5.59 5.64 -0.84
C ILE A 36 -4.22 6.17 -0.48
N THR A 37 -3.73 5.78 0.70
CA THR A 37 -2.43 6.17 1.23
C THR A 37 -1.50 4.96 1.26
N GLY A 38 -0.30 5.12 0.71
CA GLY A 38 0.76 4.11 0.83
C GLY A 38 1.08 3.84 2.29
N MET A 39 1.53 2.64 2.64
CA MET A 39 1.96 2.25 3.98
C MET A 39 3.21 1.37 3.91
N PRO A 40 4.01 1.27 4.98
CA PRO A 40 5.00 0.21 5.11
C PRO A 40 4.34 -1.17 4.97
N LEU A 41 5.05 -2.12 4.35
CA LEU A 41 4.53 -3.48 4.18
C LEU A 41 4.15 -4.10 5.53
N GLY A 42 2.90 -4.52 5.67
CA GLY A 42 2.36 -5.20 6.85
C GLY A 42 1.73 -4.25 7.86
N GLU A 43 1.76 -2.95 7.60
CA GLU A 43 1.05 -1.94 8.39
C GLU A 43 -0.21 -1.42 7.68
N GLY A 44 -0.47 -1.86 6.44
CA GLY A 44 -1.65 -1.47 5.67
C GLY A 44 -2.85 -2.40 5.84
N SER A 45 -3.67 -2.49 4.80
CA SER A 45 -4.90 -3.28 4.75
C SER A 45 -4.85 -4.41 3.72
N ILE A 46 -3.80 -4.49 2.91
CA ILE A 46 -3.66 -5.59 1.95
C ILE A 46 -3.21 -6.84 2.71
N ASP A 47 -3.84 -7.98 2.45
CA ASP A 47 -3.33 -9.27 2.93
C ASP A 47 -2.08 -9.66 2.14
N ILE A 48 -0.95 -9.06 2.53
CA ILE A 48 0.33 -9.26 1.87
C ILE A 48 0.89 -10.68 2.08
N ASP A 49 0.45 -11.39 3.12
CA ASP A 49 0.92 -12.75 3.39
C ASP A 49 0.33 -13.71 2.35
N GLU A 50 -0.99 -13.62 2.14
CA GLU A 50 -1.69 -14.41 1.13
C GLU A 50 -1.28 -14.01 -0.30
N CYS A 51 -1.16 -12.70 -0.57
CA CYS A 51 -0.70 -12.24 -1.88
C CYS A 51 0.71 -12.75 -2.21
N PHE A 52 1.64 -12.72 -1.24
CA PHE A 52 3.00 -13.21 -1.45
C PHE A 52 3.01 -14.73 -1.69
N ARG A 53 2.25 -15.49 -0.89
CA ARG A 53 2.11 -16.94 -1.05
C ARG A 53 1.61 -17.31 -2.45
N LEU A 54 0.53 -16.68 -2.91
CA LEU A 54 -0.04 -16.90 -4.25
C LEU A 54 0.96 -16.58 -5.37
N LEU A 55 1.74 -15.50 -5.23
CA LEU A 55 2.80 -15.19 -6.19
C LEU A 55 3.87 -16.28 -6.23
N VAL A 56 4.34 -16.76 -5.08
CA VAL A 56 5.36 -17.82 -5.02
C VAL A 56 4.84 -19.14 -5.60
N GLU A 57 3.60 -19.51 -5.31
CA GLU A 57 3.02 -20.79 -5.72
C GLU A 57 2.59 -20.82 -7.19
N HIS A 58 2.18 -19.68 -7.75
CA HIS A 58 1.47 -19.65 -9.03
C HIS A 58 2.09 -18.77 -10.10
N SER A 59 3.15 -18.01 -9.80
CA SER A 59 3.80 -17.16 -10.80
C SER A 59 5.20 -17.63 -11.15
N PRO A 60 5.70 -17.32 -12.36
CA PRO A 60 7.10 -17.58 -12.73
C PRO A 60 8.08 -16.53 -12.15
N VAL A 61 7.61 -15.61 -11.29
CA VAL A 61 8.47 -14.53 -10.80
C VAL A 61 9.55 -15.07 -9.86
N THR A 62 10.78 -14.63 -10.09
CA THR A 62 11.94 -15.00 -9.26
C THR A 62 12.43 -13.85 -8.39
N ARG A 63 11.82 -12.67 -8.54
CA ARG A 63 12.19 -11.44 -7.86
C ARG A 63 10.94 -10.65 -7.54
N ILE A 64 10.96 -10.02 -6.36
CA ILE A 64 9.95 -9.06 -5.93
C ILE A 64 10.61 -7.69 -5.85
N ASN A 65 10.01 -6.70 -6.51
CA ASN A 65 10.44 -5.31 -6.38
C ASN A 65 9.62 -4.67 -5.27
N LEU A 66 10.29 -4.26 -4.18
CA LEU A 66 9.64 -3.43 -3.17
C LEU A 66 9.36 -2.05 -3.76
N GLU A 67 8.09 -1.65 -3.77
CA GLU A 67 7.68 -0.31 -4.18
C GLU A 67 7.27 0.48 -2.93
N ASN A 68 8.15 1.38 -2.50
CA ASN A 68 7.94 2.16 -1.29
C ASN A 68 7.21 3.46 -1.64
N CYS A 69 5.91 3.51 -1.36
CA CYS A 69 5.07 4.68 -1.59
C CYS A 69 4.68 5.41 -0.31
N PHE A 70 5.22 5.08 0.86
CA PHE A 70 4.82 5.78 2.09
C PHE A 70 5.37 7.22 2.10
N PRO A 71 4.56 8.25 2.42
CA PRO A 71 3.10 8.24 2.57
C PRO A 71 2.36 8.83 1.38
N TYR A 72 2.84 8.70 0.14
CA TYR A 72 2.11 9.13 -1.05
C TYR A 72 0.63 8.70 -1.01
N THR A 73 -0.25 9.68 -1.27
CA THR A 73 -1.70 9.50 -1.27
C THR A 73 -2.26 9.88 -2.63
N SER A 74 -3.28 9.15 -3.07
CA SER A 74 -3.95 9.40 -4.35
C SER A 74 -5.44 9.13 -4.27
N HIS A 75 -6.18 9.73 -5.19
CA HIS A 75 -7.60 9.44 -5.37
C HIS A 75 -7.83 8.03 -5.94
N PHE A 76 -9.05 7.52 -5.77
CA PHE A 76 -9.53 6.41 -6.58
C PHE A 76 -9.60 6.84 -8.05
N ALA A 77 -9.03 6.03 -8.94
CA ALA A 77 -8.93 6.38 -10.36
C ALA A 77 -10.19 5.99 -11.15
N ARG A 78 -11.11 5.26 -10.50
CA ARG A 78 -12.32 4.67 -11.08
C ARG A 78 -13.46 4.80 -10.07
N ASP A 79 -14.68 4.78 -10.58
CA ASP A 79 -15.89 4.79 -9.77
C ASP A 79 -15.99 3.52 -8.93
N LYS A 80 -16.63 3.65 -7.76
CA LYS A 80 -16.84 2.56 -6.82
C LYS A 80 -17.53 1.37 -7.50
N GLY A 81 -17.05 0.16 -7.25
CA GLY A 81 -17.58 -1.07 -7.88
C GLY A 81 -16.95 -1.46 -9.22
N THR A 82 -16.14 -0.60 -9.86
CA THR A 82 -15.55 -0.91 -11.18
C THR A 82 -14.75 -2.22 -11.18
N GLY A 83 -14.00 -2.51 -10.11
CA GLY A 83 -13.23 -3.74 -9.95
C GLY A 83 -13.94 -4.86 -9.18
N GLY A 84 -15.25 -4.73 -8.95
CA GLY A 84 -16.07 -5.72 -8.25
C GLY A 84 -16.16 -5.56 -6.73
N VAL A 85 -15.49 -4.55 -6.13
CA VAL A 85 -15.64 -4.22 -4.71
C VAL A 85 -16.61 -3.06 -4.50
N PHE A 86 -17.66 -3.31 -3.73
CA PHE A 86 -18.73 -2.35 -3.42
C PHE A 86 -18.76 -1.90 -1.96
N GLU A 87 -18.05 -2.59 -1.07
CA GLU A 87 -18.06 -2.33 0.38
C GLU A 87 -16.70 -1.85 0.87
N LEU A 88 -16.71 -0.98 1.89
CA LEU A 88 -15.51 -0.48 2.55
C LEU A 88 -15.09 -1.44 3.67
N SER A 89 -14.63 -2.61 3.29
CA SER A 89 -14.23 -3.70 4.20
C SER A 89 -12.97 -4.41 3.71
N GLY A 90 -12.31 -5.17 4.59
CA GLY A 90 -11.08 -5.90 4.24
C GLY A 90 -9.99 -4.93 3.77
N SER A 91 -9.44 -5.14 2.57
CA SER A 91 -8.43 -4.23 2.00
C SER A 91 -8.93 -2.81 1.73
N PHE A 92 -10.24 -2.59 1.71
CA PHE A 92 -10.88 -1.28 1.54
C PHE A 92 -11.46 -0.72 2.83
N GLU A 93 -11.21 -1.35 3.99
CA GLU A 93 -11.58 -0.80 5.29
C GLU A 93 -10.93 0.58 5.46
N VAL A 94 -11.76 1.56 5.87
CA VAL A 94 -11.30 2.91 6.15
C VAL A 94 -10.58 2.94 7.49
N LYS A 95 -9.33 3.41 7.49
CA LYS A 95 -8.51 3.59 8.69
C LYS A 95 -8.17 5.06 8.89
N SER A 96 -7.74 5.40 10.10
CA SER A 96 -7.23 6.74 10.39
C SER A 96 -6.01 7.07 9.53
N PRO A 97 -5.84 8.34 9.11
CA PRO A 97 -4.63 8.76 8.40
C PRO A 97 -3.39 8.54 9.27
N PRO A 98 -2.22 8.25 8.66
CA PRO A 98 -1.00 7.89 9.39
C PRO A 98 -0.31 9.08 10.08
N PHE A 99 -0.75 10.30 9.83
CA PHE A 99 -0.23 11.53 10.43
C PHE A 99 -1.37 12.38 10.98
N ASP A 100 -1.04 13.27 11.91
CA ASP A 100 -1.95 14.28 12.42
C ASP A 100 -2.41 15.21 11.29
N THR A 101 -3.73 15.25 11.04
CA THR A 101 -4.33 16.08 10.00
C THR A 101 -4.26 17.58 10.33
N GLN A 102 -4.02 17.96 11.59
CA GLN A 102 -3.71 19.35 11.94
C GLN A 102 -2.31 19.77 11.48
N LEU A 103 -1.40 18.81 11.27
CA LEU A 103 -0.06 19.05 10.76
C LEU A 103 -0.02 18.96 9.24
N ILE A 104 -0.60 17.89 8.68
CA ILE A 104 -0.52 17.59 7.26
C ILE A 104 -1.66 16.67 6.81
N ASN A 105 -2.48 17.14 5.87
CA ASN A 105 -3.56 16.32 5.31
C ASN A 105 -3.04 15.31 4.28
N PRO A 106 -3.72 14.17 4.09
CA PRO A 106 -3.28 13.12 3.18
C PRO A 106 -2.87 13.55 1.77
N LEU A 107 -3.66 14.38 1.09
CA LEU A 107 -3.32 14.83 -0.27
C LEU A 107 -2.14 15.81 -0.32
N GLU A 108 -1.71 16.34 0.82
CA GLU A 108 -0.58 17.25 0.92
C GLU A 108 0.77 16.54 1.13
N TYR A 109 0.74 15.22 1.38
CA TYR A 109 1.93 14.39 1.61
C TYR A 109 3.00 14.47 0.51
N TYR A 110 2.64 14.87 -0.71
CA TYR A 110 3.56 14.91 -1.84
C TYR A 110 4.51 16.12 -1.82
N TYR A 111 4.10 17.24 -1.22
CA TYR A 111 4.90 18.46 -1.16
C TYR A 111 5.03 19.02 0.27
N PRO A 112 5.55 18.23 1.23
CA PRO A 112 5.53 18.61 2.64
C PRO A 112 6.38 19.85 2.96
N ALA A 113 7.39 20.13 2.12
CA ALA A 113 8.21 21.34 2.22
C ALA A 113 7.42 22.64 1.99
N LYS A 114 6.27 22.58 1.31
CA LYS A 114 5.38 23.74 1.11
C LYS A 114 4.50 24.03 2.33
N ILE A 115 4.40 23.08 3.25
CA ILE A 115 3.56 23.17 4.46
C ILE A 115 4.40 23.73 5.60
N SER A 116 5.44 22.99 6.01
CA SER A 116 6.38 23.44 7.04
C SER A 116 7.67 22.59 7.06
N PRO A 117 8.76 23.12 7.63
CA PRO A 117 9.97 22.34 7.90
C PRO A 117 9.71 21.12 8.80
N VAL A 118 8.76 21.24 9.73
CA VAL A 118 8.36 20.14 10.62
C VAL A 118 7.70 19.02 9.82
N ALA A 119 6.72 19.34 8.98
CA ALA A 119 6.06 18.36 8.11
C ALA A 119 7.06 17.65 7.19
N LEU A 120 7.98 18.40 6.58
CA LEU A 120 9.06 17.81 5.77
C LEU A 120 9.89 16.80 6.56
N LYS A 121 10.36 17.18 7.75
CA LYS A 121 11.16 16.30 8.59
C LYS A 121 10.38 15.05 9.01
N THR A 122 9.13 15.21 9.43
CA THR A 122 8.23 14.10 9.79
C THR A 122 8.08 13.10 8.65
N LEU A 123 7.85 13.57 7.41
CA LEU A 123 7.68 12.68 6.27
C LEU A 123 8.99 12.01 5.83
N MET A 124 10.13 12.70 5.94
CA MET A 124 11.44 12.12 5.65
C MET A 124 11.76 10.98 6.63
N ASP A 125 11.56 11.21 7.93
CA ASP A 125 11.81 10.19 8.97
C ASP A 125 10.86 8.99 8.80
N ALA A 126 9.62 9.26 8.40
CA ALA A 126 8.63 8.24 8.05
C ALA A 126 9.05 7.39 6.83
N GLN A 127 9.60 8.01 5.79
CA GLN A 127 10.10 7.31 4.60
C GLN A 127 11.28 6.41 4.92
N GLU A 128 12.23 6.89 5.73
CA GLU A 128 13.37 6.08 6.19
C GLU A 128 12.88 4.85 6.97
N ARG A 129 11.97 5.04 7.94
CA ARG A 129 11.35 3.95 8.69
C ARG A 129 10.67 2.94 7.77
N CYS A 130 9.92 3.43 6.79
CA CYS A 130 9.16 2.58 5.87
C CYS A 130 10.06 1.62 5.09
N VAL A 131 11.22 2.07 4.61
CA VAL A 131 12.18 1.20 3.91
C VAL A 131 12.63 0.09 4.85
N GLN A 132 13.04 0.44 6.08
CA GLN A 132 13.56 -0.52 7.03
C GLN A 132 12.52 -1.59 7.43
N VAL A 133 11.28 -1.16 7.71
CA VAL A 133 10.18 -2.06 8.05
C VAL A 133 9.83 -2.95 6.87
N SER A 134 9.64 -2.37 5.68
CA SER A 134 9.17 -3.12 4.51
C SER A 134 10.19 -4.15 4.03
N VAL A 135 11.49 -3.81 4.06
CA VAL A 135 12.55 -4.76 3.73
C VAL A 135 12.58 -5.93 4.71
N ASN A 136 12.43 -5.67 6.01
CA ASN A 136 12.40 -6.73 7.02
C ASN A 136 11.18 -7.63 6.82
N LYS A 137 10.00 -7.04 6.62
CA LYS A 137 8.76 -7.80 6.38
C LYS A 137 8.87 -8.68 5.14
N LEU A 138 9.44 -8.17 4.05
CA LEU A 138 9.63 -8.95 2.82
C LEU A 138 10.63 -10.09 3.02
N LYS A 139 11.69 -9.89 3.82
CA LYS A 139 12.62 -10.96 4.20
C LYS A 139 11.93 -12.04 5.03
N GLU A 140 11.01 -11.68 5.93
CA GLU A 140 10.20 -12.64 6.68
C GLU A 140 9.30 -13.46 5.77
N LEU A 141 8.56 -12.81 4.87
CA LEU A 141 7.73 -13.50 3.87
C LEU A 141 8.55 -14.45 3.00
N ARG A 142 9.71 -13.98 2.51
CA ARG A 142 10.63 -14.84 1.76
C ARG A 142 11.09 -16.04 2.58
N LYS A 143 11.50 -15.86 3.84
CA LYS A 143 11.90 -16.98 4.71
C LYS A 143 10.76 -17.98 4.94
N LYS A 144 9.51 -17.49 4.96
CA LYS A 144 8.32 -18.30 5.18
C LYS A 144 7.97 -19.16 3.96
N TYR A 145 8.12 -18.64 2.74
CA TYR A 145 7.58 -19.26 1.53
C TYR A 145 8.63 -19.68 0.48
N CYS A 146 9.85 -19.15 0.53
CA CYS A 146 10.93 -19.46 -0.39
C CYS A 146 12.09 -20.12 0.38
N TYR A 147 12.25 -21.44 0.22
CA TYR A 147 13.35 -22.21 0.78
C TYR A 147 14.65 -22.01 -0.02
#